data_AF-A0A6J3MBS0-F1
#
_entry.id   AF-A0A6J3MBS0-F1
#
_cell.length_a   1.000
_cell.length_b   1.000
_cell.length_c   1.000
_cell.angle_alpha   90.00
_cell.angle_beta   90.00
_cell.angle_gamma   90.00
#
_symmetry.space_group_name_H-M   'P 1'
#
loop_
_entity.id
_entity.type
_entity.pdbx_description
1 polymer ?
#
loop_
_entity_poly.entity_id
_entity_poly.type
_entity_poly.pdbx_seq_one_letter_code
_entity_poly.pdbx_strand_id
1 'polypeptide(L)'
;IDDISKPIPVRDALSDQAKDYDCLPCRLMGSAAFTGLGIYSYASGMSQLQKQKHEILKAKSRFGMGARKGGIFGISAILVAMGVYRLTN
;
A
#
# COMPACT_ATOMS: atom_id res chain seq x y z
N ILE A 1 -37.32 23.89 -3.64
CA ILE A 1 -36.20 23.32 -4.42
C ILE A 1 -35.32 24.52 -4.75
N ASP A 2 -34.60 25.08 -3.77
CA ASP A 2 -33.93 26.39 -3.94
C ASP A 2 -32.73 26.56 -3.00
N ASP A 3 -31.74 25.66 -3.05
CA ASP A 3 -30.47 25.88 -2.32
C ASP A 3 -29.22 25.34 -3.06
N ILE A 4 -29.24 25.29 -4.41
CA ILE A 4 -28.06 24.91 -5.23
C ILE A 4 -27.46 26.12 -5.96
N SER A 5 -27.85 27.35 -5.62
CA SER A 5 -27.52 28.55 -6.43
C SER A 5 -26.51 29.53 -5.82
N LYS A 6 -25.86 29.18 -4.70
CA LYS A 6 -24.69 29.94 -4.22
C LYS A 6 -23.45 29.08 -4.37
N PRO A 7 -22.44 29.50 -5.15
CA PRO A 7 -21.16 28.81 -5.15
C PRO A 7 -20.49 29.13 -3.80
N ILE A 8 -20.82 28.34 -2.78
CA ILE A 8 -19.94 28.21 -1.62
C ILE A 8 -18.60 27.80 -2.24
N PRO A 9 -17.50 28.51 -1.99
CA PRO A 9 -16.23 28.09 -2.53
C PRO A 9 -16.02 26.65 -2.07
N VAL A 10 -15.74 25.75 -3.01
CA VAL A 10 -15.58 24.30 -2.76
C VAL A 10 -14.70 24.03 -1.54
N ARG A 11 -13.71 24.90 -1.30
CA ARG A 11 -12.84 24.90 -0.12
C ARG A 11 -13.61 24.91 1.20
N ASP A 12 -14.60 25.79 1.33
CA ASP A 12 -15.39 25.96 2.56
C ASP A 12 -16.38 24.80 2.75
N ALA A 13 -17.03 24.36 1.66
CA ALA A 13 -17.93 23.20 1.70
C ALA A 13 -17.20 21.88 2.03
N LEU A 14 -15.99 21.68 1.49
CA LEU A 14 -15.15 20.53 1.87
C LEU A 14 -14.63 20.66 3.31
N SER A 15 -14.35 21.87 3.79
CA SER A 15 -13.86 22.08 5.16
C SER A 15 -14.94 21.82 6.22
N ASP A 16 -16.21 22.11 5.92
CA ASP A 16 -17.33 21.81 6.81
C ASP A 16 -17.66 20.32 6.82
N GLN A 17 -17.66 19.66 5.64
CA GLN A 17 -17.81 18.19 5.57
C GLN A 17 -16.65 17.44 6.24
N ALA A 18 -15.43 17.97 6.19
CA ALA A 18 -14.27 17.37 6.85
C ALA A 18 -14.35 17.40 8.38
N LYS A 19 -15.16 18.31 8.97
CA LYS A 19 -15.41 18.33 10.42
C LYS A 19 -16.40 17.26 10.86
N ASP A 20 -17.38 16.92 10.02
CA ASP A 20 -18.39 15.90 10.32
C ASP A 20 -17.96 14.47 9.91
N TYR A 21 -17.10 14.32 8.89
CA TYR A 21 -16.58 13.03 8.47
C TYR A 21 -15.19 12.75 9.07
N ASP A 22 -15.17 12.07 10.21
CA ASP A 22 -13.97 11.44 10.74
C ASP A 22 -13.47 10.40 9.72
N CYS A 23 -12.48 10.78 8.90
CA CYS A 23 -11.85 9.91 7.92
C CYS A 23 -10.90 8.89 8.56
N LEU A 24 -10.81 8.88 9.90
CA LEU A 24 -10.01 7.96 10.70
C LEU A 24 -10.25 6.48 10.35
N PRO A 25 -11.49 5.95 10.37
CA PRO A 25 -11.79 4.59 9.94
C PRO A 25 -11.32 4.28 8.51
N CYS A 26 -11.51 5.21 7.57
CA CYS A 26 -11.11 5.03 6.17
C CYS A 26 -9.58 4.98 6.00
N ARG A 27 -8.86 5.87 6.70
CA ARG A 27 -7.38 5.86 6.75
C ARG A 27 -6.85 4.61 7.44
N LEU A 28 -7.50 4.18 8.52
CA LEU A 28 -7.11 3.00 9.26
C LEU A 28 -7.29 1.73 8.42
N MET A 29 -8.43 1.57 7.74
CA MET A 29 -8.64 0.44 6.83
C MET A 29 -7.64 0.45 5.67
N GLY A 30 -7.44 1.59 5.01
CA GLY A 30 -6.49 1.70 3.92
C GLY A 30 -5.06 1.36 4.35
N SER A 31 -4.61 1.94 5.47
CA SER A 31 -3.27 1.69 6.01
C SER A 31 -3.07 0.24 6.44
N ALA A 32 -4.06 -0.36 7.12
CA ALA A 32 -4.02 -1.76 7.51
C ALA A 32 -3.96 -2.70 6.29
N ALA A 33 -4.74 -2.42 5.25
CA ALA A 33 -4.75 -3.22 4.03
C ALA A 33 -3.37 -3.22 3.33
N PHE A 34 -2.80 -2.04 3.07
CA PHE A 34 -1.50 -1.96 2.39
C PHE A 34 -0.36 -2.51 3.24
N THR A 35 -0.36 -2.24 4.54
CA THR A 35 0.66 -2.76 5.47
C THR A 35 0.58 -4.27 5.57
N GLY A 36 -0.63 -4.82 5.75
CA GLY A 36 -0.86 -6.26 5.79
C GLY A 36 -0.44 -6.96 4.50
N LEU A 37 -0.81 -6.40 3.34
CA LEU A 37 -0.38 -6.92 2.04
C LEU A 37 1.13 -6.85 1.85
N GLY A 38 1.80 -5.80 2.31
CA GLY A 38 3.25 -5.68 2.24
C GLY A 38 3.96 -6.74 3.08
N ILE A 39 3.54 -6.93 4.33
CA ILE A 39 4.08 -7.97 5.22
C ILE A 39 3.82 -9.36 4.64
N TYR A 40 2.60 -9.62 4.18
CA TYR A 40 2.22 -10.90 3.59
C TYR A 40 3.00 -11.20 2.32
N SER A 41 3.20 -10.20 1.45
CA SER A 41 3.99 -10.33 0.22
C SER A 41 5.45 -10.69 0.52
N TYR A 42 6.02 -10.09 1.57
CA TYR A 42 7.38 -10.43 2.01
C TYR A 42 7.46 -11.88 2.50
N ALA A 43 6.58 -12.27 3.43
CA ALA A 43 6.60 -13.60 4.03
C ALA A 43 6.34 -14.71 2.98
N SER A 44 5.30 -14.55 2.16
CA SER A 44 4.93 -15.50 1.11
C SER A 44 5.96 -15.53 -0.02
N GLY A 45 6.44 -14.37 -0.48
CA GLY A 45 7.44 -14.25 -1.53
C GLY A 45 8.75 -14.91 -1.14
N MET A 46 9.23 -14.66 0.09
CA MET A 46 10.45 -15.29 0.60
C MET A 46 10.29 -16.81 0.73
N SER A 47 9.13 -17.29 1.18
CA SER A 47 8.85 -18.72 1.29
C SER A 47 8.82 -19.43 -0.07
N GLN A 48 8.25 -18.79 -1.10
CA GLN A 48 8.27 -19.31 -2.47
C GLN A 48 9.70 -19.35 -3.03
N LEU A 49 10.49 -18.31 -2.77
CA LEU A 49 11.87 -18.25 -3.21
C LEU A 49 12.75 -19.34 -2.60
N GLN A 50 12.51 -19.65 -1.32
CA GLN A 50 13.20 -20.73 -0.58
C GLN A 50 12.92 -22.10 -1.21
N LYS A 51 11.67 -22.39 -1.54
CA LYS A 51 11.25 -23.65 -2.17
C LYS A 51 11.88 -23.86 -3.55
N GLN A 52 12.02 -22.79 -4.33
CA GLN A 52 12.57 -22.84 -5.68
C GLN A 52 14.09 -22.60 -5.75
N LYS A 53 14.79 -22.53 -4.61
CA LYS A 53 16.23 -22.24 -4.57
C LYS A 53 17.05 -23.15 -5.46
N HIS A 54 16.80 -24.46 -5.39
CA HIS A 54 17.57 -25.45 -6.12
C HIS A 54 17.40 -25.32 -7.64
N GLU A 55 16.18 -25.03 -8.09
CA GLU A 55 15.89 -24.80 -9.51
C GLU A 55 16.52 -23.51 -10.02
N ILE A 56 16.48 -22.44 -9.22
CA ILE A 56 17.09 -21.15 -9.57
C ILE A 56 18.62 -21.26 -9.68
N LEU A 57 19.26 -22.00 -8.76
CA LEU A 57 20.70 -22.26 -8.81
C LEU A 57 21.08 -23.11 -10.03
N LYS A 58 20.25 -24.09 -10.39
CA LYS A 58 20.47 -24.95 -11.57
C LYS A 58 20.26 -24.19 -12.89
N ALA A 59 19.36 -23.21 -12.93
CA ALA A 59 18.98 -22.50 -14.14
C ALA A 59 20.01 -21.47 -14.67
N LYS A 60 21.12 -21.21 -13.95
CA LYS A 60 22.19 -20.24 -14.34
C LYS A 60 21.64 -18.94 -14.96
N SER A 61 20.55 -18.41 -14.39
CA SER A 61 19.87 -17.23 -14.92
C SER A 61 20.69 -15.96 -14.69
N ARG A 62 20.65 -15.01 -15.64
CA ARG A 62 21.29 -13.68 -15.47
C ARG A 62 20.71 -12.88 -14.30
N PHE A 63 19.46 -13.15 -13.94
CA PHE A 63 18.80 -12.61 -12.74
C PHE A 63 18.69 -13.71 -11.69
N GLY A 64 19.71 -13.80 -10.85
CA GLY A 64 19.81 -14.79 -9.77
C GLY A 64 18.85 -14.53 -8.61
N MET A 65 19.08 -15.24 -7.50
CA MET A 65 18.28 -15.09 -6.27
C MET A 65 18.25 -13.66 -5.72
N GLY A 66 19.34 -12.90 -5.87
CA GLY A 66 19.46 -11.54 -5.33
C GLY A 66 18.44 -10.58 -5.94
N ALA A 67 18.30 -10.58 -7.27
CA ALA A 67 17.32 -9.74 -7.97
C ALA A 67 15.88 -10.06 -7.56
N ARG A 68 15.56 -11.36 -7.39
CA ARG A 68 14.23 -11.80 -6.97
C ARG A 68 13.92 -11.39 -5.52
N LYS A 69 14.89 -11.52 -4.61
CA LYS A 69 14.77 -11.01 -3.23
C LYS A 69 14.60 -9.49 -3.21
N GLY A 70 15.39 -8.77 -4.01
CA GLY A 70 15.30 -7.32 -4.14
C GLY A 70 13.93 -6.86 -4.64
N GLY A 71 13.35 -7.55 -5.62
CA GLY A 71 12.00 -7.27 -6.12
C GLY A 71 10.92 -7.47 -5.06
N ILE A 72 10.93 -8.61 -4.36
CA ILE A 72 9.98 -8.89 -3.27
C ILE A 72 10.12 -7.85 -2.16
N PHE A 73 11.36 -7.55 -1.76
CA PHE A 73 11.63 -6.55 -0.74
C PHE A 73 11.16 -5.16 -1.16
N GLY A 74 11.47 -4.73 -2.39
CA GLY A 74 11.06 -3.43 -2.92
C GLY A 74 9.55 -3.27 -2.97
N ILE A 75 8.83 -4.25 -3.51
CA ILE A 75 7.36 -4.23 -3.56
C ILE A 75 6.79 -4.18 -2.13
N SER A 76 7.27 -5.07 -1.25
CA SER A 76 6.78 -5.12 0.14
C SER A 76 7.04 -3.81 0.89
N ALA A 77 8.21 -3.21 0.72
CA ALA A 77 8.59 -1.95 1.33
C ALA A 77 7.71 -0.80 0.83
N ILE A 78 7.43 -0.73 -0.47
CA ILE A 78 6.54 0.28 -1.06
C ILE A 78 5.12 0.13 -0.50
N LEU A 79 4.59 -1.09 -0.41
CA LEU A 79 3.25 -1.31 0.15
C LEU A 79 3.16 -0.86 1.62
N VAL A 80 4.13 -1.23 2.45
CA VAL A 80 4.15 -0.80 3.85
C VAL A 80 4.31 0.71 3.96
N ALA A 81 5.23 1.31 3.20
CA ALA A 81 5.44 2.75 3.19
C ALA A 81 4.17 3.51 2.77
N MET A 82 3.46 3.03 1.75
CA MET A 82 2.21 3.64 1.30
C MET A 82 1.10 3.51 2.36
N GLY A 83 1.05 2.37 3.06
CA GLY A 83 0.13 2.14 4.17
C GLY A 83 0.34 3.12 5.31
N VAL A 84 1.59 3.29 5.75
CA VAL A 84 1.96 4.25 6.81
C VAL A 84 1.69 5.69 6.36
N TYR A 85 2.05 6.05 5.13
CA TYR A 85 1.82 7.39 4.58
C TYR A 85 0.34 7.80 4.60
N ARG A 86 -0.55 6.87 4.20
CA ARG A 86 -2.01 7.11 4.21
C ARG A 86 -2.61 7.26 5.61
N LEU A 87 -1.95 6.75 6.65
CA LEU A 87 -2.40 6.92 8.03
C LEU A 87 -2.07 8.33 8.54
N THR A 88 -0.90 8.86 8.16
CA THR A 88 -0.40 10.16 8.62
C THR A 88 -0.89 11.36 7.81
N ASN A 89 -1.13 11.20 6.50
CA ASN A 89 -1.48 12.31 5.59
C ASN A 89 -2.96 12.36 5.25
#